data_AF-A0A7S2Q766-F1
#
_entry.id   AF-A0A7S2Q766-F1
#
_cell.length_a   1.000
_cell.length_b   1.000
_cell.length_c   1.000
_cell.angle_alpha   90.00
_cell.angle_beta   90.00
_cell.angle_gamma   90.00
#
_symmetry.space_group_name_H-M   'P 1'
#
loop_
_entity.id
_entity.type
_entity.pdbx_description
1 polymer ?
#
loop_
_entity_poly.entity_id
_entity_poly.type
_entity_poly.pdbx_seq_one_letter_code
_entity_poly.pdbx_strand_id
1 'polypeptide(L)'
;MGWLGPGGLFCAGALVPAVPAWAILASRKARGPGVWARAFRPLVIAAMTVLVLLWPWVGHGGVAACDAAFEHKQAVWGVSQEMLGDNTQSKRNQITIQGIATIVVMLLAVACLSVDHEPSSFTWKAVWSVGFFWLLVLGDTLENMLSWCDWGIEESPGIRFVWGASCGGHSCGVIIILSLVWQRLVAFEEVLCLLVGSKVIIQVTGLSGLLMVAAFSLGVFLGQGETFLMYNTALIVFGFVCVFIGVGYISALMSRPLRALWSEARISKGVARRQTTWAANVLLGELIAIYIALISSGLKFLMAAIGGDLTGHMVRESGWNVWNIWVCSILDTLSNILGLVILSGLWHRRTSPSLVHFAERIRRRVERKASSRTSAVTVTRSYSLRSGALSADERTALSAKVDELAHRGFRLESLLDFYMRDLLGLDGGTCCMPSFQPTLSTTRDVVREAVIPLSSRGEGSGGVALATMWNQGARVRAARMVTHAWSNIFTHLVAAIVADALGREIYAEEADLLAEGKVGELKAKLREAGTLHQVYWVCSFSINQHASIC
;
A
#
# COMPACT_ATOMS: atom_id res chain seq x y z
N MET A 1 8.71 40.66 26.67
CA MET A 1 7.70 39.58 26.63
C MET A 1 6.31 40.02 26.11
N GLY A 2 6.05 41.30 25.79
CA GLY A 2 4.75 41.78 25.30
C GLY A 2 4.41 41.54 23.82
N TRP A 3 5.10 40.64 23.12
CA TRP A 3 4.86 40.35 21.69
C TRP A 3 3.98 39.11 21.44
N LEU A 4 3.76 38.28 22.47
CA LEU A 4 2.82 37.15 22.38
C LEU A 4 1.56 37.52 23.15
N GLY A 5 0.77 38.42 22.57
CA GLY A 5 -0.61 38.62 23.01
C GLY A 5 -1.41 37.30 22.90
N PRO A 6 -2.65 37.27 23.39
CA PRO A 6 -3.48 36.06 23.42
C PRO A 6 -3.60 35.33 22.06
N GLY A 7 -3.55 36.06 20.94
CA GLY A 7 -3.52 35.47 19.59
C GLY A 7 -2.17 34.85 19.20
N GLY A 8 -1.05 35.37 19.71
CA GLY A 8 0.29 34.84 19.42
C GLY A 8 0.53 33.45 20.02
N LEU A 9 -0.05 33.16 21.18
CA LEU A 9 0.04 31.83 21.81
C LEU A 9 -0.82 30.78 21.09
N PHE A 10 -1.98 31.17 20.57
CA PHE A 10 -2.76 30.31 19.68
C PHE A 10 -1.94 29.91 18.44
N CYS A 11 -1.31 30.88 17.77
CA CYS A 11 -0.45 30.60 16.61
C CYS A 11 0.76 29.72 16.97
N ALA A 12 1.41 29.98 18.11
CA ALA A 12 2.51 29.15 18.59
C ALA A 12 2.08 27.69 18.80
N GLY A 13 0.91 27.49 19.43
CA GLY A 13 0.31 26.17 19.61
C GLY A 13 0.05 25.48 18.28
N ALA A 14 -0.55 26.19 17.31
CA ALA A 14 -0.89 25.65 15.98
C ALA A 14 0.34 25.20 15.16
N LEU A 15 1.52 25.79 15.42
CA LEU A 15 2.77 25.43 14.74
C LEU A 15 3.47 24.21 15.35
N VAL A 16 3.23 23.87 16.63
CA VAL A 16 3.87 22.72 17.28
C VAL A 16 3.59 21.40 16.56
N PRO A 17 2.34 21.08 16.16
CA PRO A 17 2.03 19.87 15.41
C PRO A 17 2.62 19.82 13.99
N ALA A 18 2.95 20.97 13.39
CA ALA A 18 3.47 21.04 12.03
C ALA A 18 4.89 20.46 11.91
N VAL A 19 5.72 20.60 12.95
CA VAL A 19 7.09 20.07 12.99
C VAL A 19 7.13 18.54 12.90
N PRO A 20 6.44 17.77 13.77
CA PRO A 20 6.40 16.31 13.64
C PRO A 20 5.68 15.86 12.38
N ALA A 21 4.62 16.56 11.94
CA ALA A 21 3.94 16.26 10.67
C ALA A 21 4.91 16.34 9.48
N TRP A 22 5.69 17.42 9.40
CA TRP A 22 6.69 17.60 8.34
C TRP A 22 7.80 16.56 8.42
N ALA A 23 8.29 16.23 9.63
CA ALA A 23 9.28 15.17 9.83
C ALA A 23 8.78 13.80 9.33
N ILE A 24 7.51 13.45 9.57
CA ILE A 24 6.89 12.22 9.07
C ILE A 24 6.90 12.22 7.54
N LEU A 25 6.46 13.32 6.91
CA LEU A 25 6.37 13.45 5.46
C LEU A 25 7.74 13.43 4.77
N ALA A 26 8.73 14.11 5.35
CA ALA A 26 10.10 14.21 4.82
C ALA A 26 10.92 12.91 4.96
N SER A 27 10.49 11.97 5.80
CA SER A 27 11.20 10.71 6.01
C SER A 27 11.20 9.83 4.73
N ARG A 28 12.37 9.64 4.11
CA ARG A 28 12.52 8.86 2.86
C ARG A 28 12.78 7.37 3.08
N LYS A 29 13.50 6.99 4.15
CA LYS A 29 13.85 5.61 4.53
C LYS A 29 14.14 5.55 6.02
N ALA A 30 13.13 5.39 6.86
CA ALA A 30 13.37 5.08 8.25
C ALA A 30 13.64 3.58 8.37
N ARG A 31 14.83 3.21 8.87
CA ARG A 31 15.03 1.86 9.38
C ARG A 31 14.05 1.64 10.53
N GLY A 32 13.49 0.45 10.62
CA GLY A 32 12.61 0.08 11.73
C GLY A 32 13.29 0.36 13.07
N PRO A 33 12.54 0.79 14.09
CA PRO A 33 13.09 1.06 15.41
C PRO A 33 13.73 -0.21 15.97
N GLY A 34 14.81 -0.05 16.72
CA GLY A 34 15.44 -1.17 17.41
C GLY A 34 14.43 -1.89 18.33
N VAL A 35 14.71 -3.16 18.66
CA VAL A 35 13.84 -4.02 19.47
C VAL A 35 13.38 -3.34 20.76
N TRP A 36 14.29 -2.64 21.43
CA TRP A 36 14.02 -1.87 22.65
C TRP A 36 13.03 -0.73 22.44
N ALA A 37 13.15 0.01 21.33
CA ALA A 37 12.22 1.08 21.00
C ALA A 37 10.81 0.52 20.67
N ARG A 38 10.68 -0.72 20.18
CA ARG A 38 9.38 -1.37 19.99
C ARG A 38 8.69 -1.74 21.30
N ALA A 39 9.43 -2.15 22.32
CA ALA A 39 8.85 -2.47 23.63
C ALA A 39 8.57 -1.23 24.49
N PHE A 40 9.43 -0.21 24.41
CA PHE A 40 9.35 0.98 25.26
C PHE A 40 8.26 1.96 24.83
N ARG A 41 8.06 2.15 23.51
CA ARG A 41 7.08 3.13 22.99
C ARG A 41 5.63 2.86 23.43
N PRO A 42 5.11 1.61 23.37
CA PRO A 42 3.79 1.29 23.88
C PRO A 42 3.59 1.63 25.35
N LEU A 43 4.62 1.40 26.18
CA LEU A 43 4.58 1.70 27.61
C LEU A 43 4.51 3.21 27.86
N VAL A 44 5.29 4.01 27.12
CA VAL A 44 5.23 5.48 27.22
C VAL A 44 3.85 5.99 26.79
N ILE A 45 3.32 5.50 25.68
CA ILE A 45 1.99 5.87 25.18
C ILE A 45 0.92 5.54 26.22
N ALA A 46 0.92 4.32 26.76
CA ALA A 46 -0.05 3.92 27.78
C ALA A 46 0.09 4.75 29.07
N ALA A 47 1.32 4.97 29.55
CA ALA A 47 1.57 5.77 30.74
C ALA A 47 1.09 7.22 30.56
N MET A 48 1.38 7.86 29.44
CA MET A 48 0.93 9.23 29.15
C MET A 48 -0.60 9.31 29.05
N THR A 49 -1.26 8.34 28.43
CA THR A 49 -2.73 8.29 28.38
C THR A 49 -3.33 8.16 29.77
N VAL A 50 -2.80 7.26 30.60
CA VAL A 50 -3.26 7.09 31.99
C VAL A 50 -3.04 8.37 32.78
N LEU A 51 -1.88 9.01 32.65
CA LEU A 51 -1.58 10.27 33.34
C LEU A 51 -2.57 11.38 32.95
N VAL A 52 -2.89 11.56 31.66
CA VAL A 52 -3.84 12.59 31.21
C VAL A 52 -5.27 12.28 31.66
N LEU A 53 -5.69 11.01 31.59
CA LEU A 53 -7.04 10.61 32.06
C LEU A 53 -7.20 10.74 33.58
N LEU A 54 -6.12 10.52 34.33
CA LEU A 54 -6.10 10.68 35.79
C LEU A 54 -5.81 12.11 36.24
N TRP A 55 -5.31 12.98 35.35
CA TRP A 55 -4.94 14.37 35.69
C TRP A 55 -6.05 15.16 36.39
N PRO A 56 -7.32 15.10 35.96
CA PRO A 56 -8.40 15.81 36.66
C PRO A 56 -8.57 15.34 38.11
N TRP A 57 -8.33 14.06 38.36
CA TRP A 57 -8.50 13.43 39.66
C TRP A 57 -7.32 13.68 40.60
N VAL A 58 -6.09 13.62 40.05
CA VAL A 58 -4.86 13.74 40.85
C VAL A 58 -4.42 15.20 40.99
N GLY A 59 -4.46 15.99 39.91
CA GLY A 59 -3.91 17.34 39.87
C GLY A 59 -4.86 18.41 40.40
N HIS A 60 -6.17 18.16 40.33
CA HIS A 60 -7.18 19.17 40.65
C HIS A 60 -8.17 18.72 41.74
N GLY A 61 -7.95 17.61 42.45
CA GLY A 61 -8.87 17.17 43.51
C GLY A 61 -10.15 16.48 43.00
N GLY A 62 -10.21 16.15 41.70
CA GLY A 62 -11.29 15.37 41.09
C GLY A 62 -12.61 16.13 40.97
N VAL A 63 -13.69 15.34 40.92
CA VAL A 63 -15.07 15.87 40.76
C VAL A 63 -15.40 16.93 41.80
N ALA A 64 -14.93 16.78 43.04
CA ALA A 64 -15.20 17.71 44.13
C ALA A 64 -14.71 19.15 43.88
N ALA A 65 -13.56 19.34 43.24
CA ALA A 65 -13.06 20.69 42.94
C ALA A 65 -13.73 21.31 41.72
N CYS A 66 -14.12 20.47 40.77
CA CYS A 66 -14.91 20.89 39.61
C CYS A 66 -16.34 21.27 40.06
N ASP A 67 -16.91 20.58 41.07
CA ASP A 67 -18.18 20.92 41.72
C ASP A 67 -18.10 22.27 42.47
N ALA A 68 -17.02 22.52 43.22
CA ALA A 68 -16.80 23.80 43.91
C ALA A 68 -16.68 25.00 42.95
N ALA A 69 -16.03 24.80 41.80
CA ALA A 69 -15.97 25.80 40.73
C ALA A 69 -17.36 26.11 40.14
N PHE A 70 -18.20 25.08 40.09
CA PHE A 70 -19.57 25.14 39.58
C PHE A 70 -20.48 25.93 40.52
N GLU A 71 -20.39 25.70 41.82
CA GLU A 71 -21.11 26.46 42.85
C GLU A 71 -20.77 27.96 42.79
N HIS A 72 -19.49 28.30 42.58
CA HIS A 72 -19.07 29.68 42.40
C HIS A 72 -19.70 30.34 41.15
N LYS A 73 -19.74 29.63 40.01
CA LYS A 73 -20.40 30.14 38.79
C LYS A 73 -21.90 30.31 39.00
N GLN A 74 -22.54 29.39 39.71
CA GLN A 74 -23.96 29.50 40.04
C GLN A 74 -24.23 30.77 40.87
N ALA A 75 -23.39 31.06 41.86
CA ALA A 75 -23.50 32.25 42.69
C ALA A 75 -23.27 33.57 41.91
N VAL A 76 -22.35 33.58 40.94
CA VAL A 76 -21.99 34.81 40.21
C VAL A 76 -22.91 35.07 39.01
N TRP A 77 -23.43 34.03 38.34
CA TRP A 77 -24.12 34.17 37.04
C TRP A 77 -25.64 33.93 37.12
N GLY A 78 -26.17 33.54 38.29
CA GLY A 78 -27.61 33.36 38.49
C GLY A 78 -28.25 32.22 37.69
N VAL A 79 -27.46 31.23 37.27
CA VAL A 79 -27.95 30.06 36.52
C VAL A 79 -28.82 29.17 37.42
N SER A 80 -29.98 28.71 36.93
CA SER A 80 -30.86 27.83 37.70
C SER A 80 -30.23 26.45 37.93
N GLN A 81 -30.54 25.79 39.05
CA GLN A 81 -30.02 24.44 39.35
C GLN A 81 -30.40 23.40 38.29
N GLU A 82 -31.56 23.54 37.65
CA GLU A 82 -32.03 22.62 36.62
C GLU A 82 -31.16 22.71 35.35
N MET A 83 -30.88 23.93 34.84
CA MET A 83 -29.93 24.13 33.74
C MET A 83 -28.52 23.65 34.11
N LEU A 84 -28.16 23.76 35.39
CA LEU A 84 -26.89 23.28 35.91
C LEU A 84 -26.79 21.75 35.86
N GLY A 85 -27.86 21.05 36.28
CA GLY A 85 -27.93 19.59 36.29
C GLY A 85 -27.79 19.00 34.89
N ASP A 86 -28.55 19.52 33.93
CA ASP A 86 -28.51 19.07 32.54
C ASP A 86 -27.15 19.33 31.88
N ASN A 87 -26.56 20.50 32.11
CA ASN A 87 -25.23 20.83 31.60
C ASN A 87 -24.16 19.93 32.22
N THR A 88 -24.23 19.67 33.53
CA THR A 88 -23.28 18.80 34.24
C THR A 88 -23.36 17.35 33.77
N GLN A 89 -24.57 16.85 33.48
CA GLN A 89 -24.75 15.50 32.94
C GLN A 89 -24.26 15.38 31.49
N SER A 90 -24.63 16.33 30.63
CA SER A 90 -24.14 16.40 29.24
C SER A 90 -22.61 16.44 29.19
N LYS A 91 -22.03 17.29 30.02
CA LYS A 91 -20.59 17.35 30.26
C LYS A 91 -20.07 15.98 30.70
N ARG A 92 -20.53 15.37 31.80
CA ARG A 92 -20.08 14.02 32.22
C ARG A 92 -20.09 12.99 31.11
N ASN A 93 -21.11 12.99 30.27
CA ASN A 93 -21.16 12.14 29.09
C ASN A 93 -20.03 12.47 28.10
N GLN A 94 -19.73 13.75 27.87
CA GLN A 94 -18.61 14.22 27.05
C GLN A 94 -17.27 13.64 27.51
N ILE A 95 -16.90 13.84 28.78
CA ILE A 95 -15.61 13.36 29.31
C ILE A 95 -15.55 11.83 29.24
N THR A 96 -16.66 11.16 29.53
CA THR A 96 -16.72 9.69 29.46
C THR A 96 -16.48 9.21 28.03
N ILE A 97 -17.18 9.77 27.06
CA ILE A 97 -17.02 9.42 25.64
C ILE A 97 -15.60 9.78 25.15
N GLN A 98 -15.05 10.92 25.53
CA GLN A 98 -13.68 11.33 25.20
C GLN A 98 -12.66 10.34 25.77
N GLY A 99 -12.83 9.96 27.03
CA GLY A 99 -11.95 9.02 27.71
C GLY A 99 -11.97 7.67 27.02
N ILE A 100 -13.15 7.15 26.67
CA ILE A 100 -13.31 5.93 25.88
C ILE A 100 -12.61 6.06 24.53
N ALA A 101 -12.85 7.15 23.79
CA ALA A 101 -12.21 7.39 22.50
C ALA A 101 -10.68 7.43 22.63
N THR A 102 -10.14 8.12 23.63
CA THR A 102 -8.70 8.21 23.91
C THR A 102 -8.11 6.84 24.21
N ILE A 103 -8.79 6.01 25.00
CA ILE A 103 -8.37 4.63 25.29
C ILE A 103 -8.36 3.79 24.01
N VAL A 104 -9.41 3.87 23.19
CA VAL A 104 -9.48 3.13 21.91
C VAL A 104 -8.33 3.55 20.98
N VAL A 105 -8.07 4.85 20.85
CA VAL A 105 -6.98 5.38 20.04
C VAL A 105 -5.62 4.94 20.58
N MET A 106 -5.41 4.97 21.90
CA MET A 106 -4.21 4.45 22.54
C MET A 106 -4.01 2.96 22.24
N LEU A 107 -5.05 2.13 22.36
CA LEU A 107 -4.97 0.71 22.05
C LEU A 107 -4.61 0.45 20.58
N LEU A 108 -5.19 1.21 19.65
CA LEU A 108 -4.87 1.14 18.23
C LEU A 108 -3.42 1.58 17.95
N ALA A 109 -2.95 2.66 18.59
CA ALA A 109 -1.58 3.13 18.47
C ALA A 109 -0.58 2.10 19.02
N VAL A 110 -0.86 1.51 20.18
CA VAL A 110 -0.07 0.43 20.78
C VAL A 110 -0.03 -0.78 19.85
N ALA A 111 -1.19 -1.22 19.33
CA ALA A 111 -1.25 -2.33 18.38
C ALA A 111 -0.43 -2.04 17.12
N CYS A 112 -0.53 -0.83 16.57
CA CYS A 112 0.25 -0.40 15.42
C CYS A 112 1.75 -0.39 15.66
N LEU A 113 2.20 0.09 16.83
CA LEU A 113 3.62 0.23 17.13
C LEU A 113 4.28 -1.08 17.58
N SER A 114 3.46 -2.04 18.07
CA SER A 114 3.96 -3.30 18.62
C SER A 114 4.07 -4.43 17.61
N VAL A 115 3.31 -4.36 16.50
CA VAL A 115 3.32 -5.41 15.48
C VAL A 115 4.44 -5.18 14.47
N ASP A 116 5.06 -6.26 14.04
CA ASP A 116 6.02 -6.24 12.94
C ASP A 116 5.31 -5.99 11.62
N HIS A 117 5.77 -4.94 10.94
CA HIS A 117 5.26 -4.52 9.65
C HIS A 117 6.22 -4.93 8.54
N GLU A 118 5.67 -5.24 7.36
CA GLU A 118 6.53 -5.38 6.17
C GLU A 118 7.27 -4.05 5.93
N PRO A 119 8.56 -4.09 5.57
CA PRO A 119 9.38 -2.90 5.39
C PRO A 119 8.91 -2.10 4.18
N SER A 120 7.97 -1.20 4.43
CA SER A 120 7.40 -0.25 3.48
C SER A 120 7.51 1.14 4.07
N SER A 121 8.02 2.09 3.27
CA SER A 121 8.06 3.51 3.64
C SER A 121 6.67 4.04 3.98
N PHE A 122 5.62 3.50 3.35
CA PHE A 122 4.24 3.88 3.59
C PHE A 122 3.70 3.35 4.92
N THR A 123 3.99 2.08 5.23
CA THR A 123 3.53 1.48 6.47
C THR A 123 4.11 2.22 7.66
N TRP A 124 5.39 2.60 7.58
CA TRP A 124 6.03 3.35 8.65
C TRP A 124 5.44 4.74 8.84
N LYS A 125 5.17 5.45 7.75
CA LYS A 125 4.47 6.75 7.80
C LYS A 125 3.09 6.60 8.43
N ALA A 126 2.31 5.60 8.02
CA ALA A 126 0.99 5.35 8.60
C ALA A 126 1.06 5.07 10.12
N VAL A 127 2.03 4.27 10.57
CA VAL A 127 2.25 3.97 11.99
C VAL A 127 2.58 5.24 12.80
N TRP A 128 3.45 6.12 12.28
CA TRP A 128 3.72 7.40 12.94
C TRP A 128 2.52 8.34 12.93
N SER A 129 1.75 8.35 11.86
CA SER A 129 0.52 9.11 11.79
C SER A 129 -0.46 8.69 12.89
N VAL A 130 -0.58 7.39 13.18
CA VAL A 130 -1.41 6.92 14.30
C VAL A 130 -0.89 7.46 15.64
N GLY A 131 0.42 7.45 15.85
CA GLY A 131 1.04 8.07 17.05
C GLY A 131 0.79 9.58 17.14
N PHE A 132 0.81 10.28 16.00
CA PHE A 132 0.47 11.70 15.92
C PHE A 132 -1.00 11.95 16.27
N PHE A 133 -1.94 11.21 15.68
CA PHE A 133 -3.36 11.32 16.00
C PHE A 133 -3.66 10.97 17.46
N TRP A 134 -2.94 10.01 18.05
CA TRP A 134 -3.02 9.76 19.49
C TRP A 134 -2.63 11.00 20.30
N LEU A 135 -1.55 11.68 19.94
CA LEU A 135 -1.14 12.91 20.61
C LEU A 135 -2.19 14.03 20.47
N LEU A 136 -2.85 14.11 19.31
CA LEU A 136 -3.95 15.06 19.10
C LEU A 136 -5.15 14.79 20.00
N VAL A 137 -5.61 13.54 20.04
CA VAL A 137 -6.74 13.15 20.92
C VAL A 137 -6.37 13.38 22.38
N LEU A 138 -5.12 13.12 22.76
CA LEU A 138 -4.63 13.40 24.10
C LEU A 138 -4.66 14.91 24.42
N GLY A 139 -4.24 15.74 23.46
CA GLY A 139 -4.32 17.20 23.56
C GLY A 139 -5.75 17.71 23.69
N ASP A 140 -6.66 17.25 22.82
CA ASP A 140 -8.10 17.56 22.88
C ASP A 140 -8.71 17.13 24.22
N THR A 141 -8.31 15.97 24.74
CA THR A 141 -8.82 15.48 26.01
C THR A 141 -8.38 16.37 27.15
N LEU A 142 -7.09 16.76 27.16
CA LEU A 142 -6.56 17.69 28.13
C LEU A 142 -7.24 19.06 28.04
N GLU A 143 -7.45 19.59 26.82
CA GLU A 143 -8.17 20.85 26.59
C GLU A 143 -9.58 20.81 27.16
N ASN A 144 -10.35 19.78 26.80
CA ASN A 144 -11.72 19.60 27.25
C ASN A 144 -11.80 19.42 28.78
N MET A 145 -10.79 18.79 29.38
CA MET A 145 -10.70 18.65 30.84
C MET A 145 -10.34 19.98 31.52
N LEU A 146 -9.43 20.75 30.94
CA LEU A 146 -9.03 22.05 31.48
C LEU A 146 -10.14 23.09 31.36
N SER A 147 -10.85 23.13 30.24
CA SER A 147 -12.00 24.03 30.03
C SER A 147 -13.20 23.69 30.93
N TRP A 148 -13.26 22.46 31.41
CA TRP A 148 -14.27 22.00 32.36
C TRP A 148 -14.06 22.55 33.76
N CYS A 149 -12.83 22.46 34.27
CA CYS A 149 -12.49 22.91 35.62
C CYS A 149 -11.94 24.34 35.60
N ASP A 150 -12.58 25.24 34.84
CA ASP A 150 -12.23 26.66 34.71
C ASP A 150 -13.44 27.53 35.16
N TRP A 151 -13.51 28.26 36.29
CA TRP A 151 -12.70 29.27 37.03
C TRP A 151 -12.50 30.68 36.41
N GLY A 152 -13.08 30.99 35.24
CA GLY A 152 -13.05 32.35 34.68
C GLY A 152 -11.79 32.67 33.86
N ILE A 153 -11.15 31.63 33.33
CA ILE A 153 -9.88 31.64 32.63
C ILE A 153 -10.08 31.60 31.09
N GLU A 154 -11.22 32.06 30.56
CA GLU A 154 -11.41 32.34 29.12
C GLU A 154 -10.33 33.30 28.55
N GLU A 155 -9.61 33.99 29.43
CA GLU A 155 -8.45 34.81 29.11
C GLU A 155 -7.08 34.15 29.34
N SER A 156 -6.94 32.91 29.84
CA SER A 156 -5.59 32.38 30.01
C SER A 156 -4.89 32.26 28.67
N PRO A 157 -3.64 32.73 28.62
CA PRO A 157 -2.76 32.48 27.49
C PRO A 157 -2.55 30.97 27.23
N GLY A 158 -2.69 30.12 28.25
CA GLY A 158 -2.54 28.67 28.17
C GLY A 158 -3.65 27.95 27.40
N ILE A 159 -4.93 28.25 27.68
CA ILE A 159 -6.06 27.63 26.98
C ILE A 159 -6.02 27.97 25.48
N ARG A 160 -5.70 29.22 25.14
CA ARG A 160 -5.54 29.63 23.74
C ARG A 160 -4.39 28.90 23.04
N PHE A 161 -3.29 28.64 23.72
CA PHE A 161 -2.20 27.82 23.18
C PHE A 161 -2.66 26.38 22.91
N VAL A 162 -3.35 25.75 23.87
CA VAL A 162 -3.85 24.38 23.72
C VAL A 162 -4.86 24.28 22.58
N TRP A 163 -5.78 25.22 22.50
CA TRP A 163 -6.76 25.28 21.42
C TRP A 163 -6.10 25.47 20.05
N GLY A 164 -5.09 26.33 19.97
CA GLY A 164 -4.25 26.48 18.78
C GLY A 164 -3.58 25.18 18.37
N ALA A 165 -3.00 24.46 19.35
CA ALA A 165 -2.37 23.16 19.12
C ALA A 165 -3.37 22.09 18.66
N SER A 166 -4.58 22.06 19.21
CA SER A 166 -5.66 21.19 18.74
C SER A 166 -6.02 21.48 17.28
N CYS A 167 -6.37 22.73 16.96
CA CYS A 167 -6.77 23.13 15.61
C CYS A 167 -5.66 22.84 14.58
N GLY A 168 -4.44 23.32 14.85
CA GLY A 168 -3.29 23.09 13.98
C GLY A 168 -2.96 21.60 13.84
N GLY A 169 -3.17 20.84 14.91
CA GLY A 169 -3.04 19.40 14.95
C GLY A 169 -4.02 18.69 14.03
N HIS A 170 -5.31 18.97 14.14
CA HIS A 170 -6.35 18.42 13.27
C HIS A 170 -6.09 18.75 11.80
N SER A 171 -5.70 20.00 11.48
CA SER A 171 -5.32 20.39 10.11
C SER A 171 -4.12 19.60 9.60
N CYS A 172 -3.06 19.46 10.42
CA CYS A 172 -1.90 18.64 10.08
C CYS A 172 -2.27 17.16 9.90
N GLY A 173 -3.19 16.63 10.70
CA GLY A 173 -3.70 15.27 10.58
C GLY A 173 -4.35 15.02 9.23
N VAL A 174 -5.24 15.93 8.80
CA VAL A 174 -5.87 15.88 7.48
C VAL A 174 -4.82 15.93 6.36
N ILE A 175 -3.84 16.84 6.46
CA ILE A 175 -2.75 16.96 5.47
C ILE A 175 -1.92 15.66 5.39
N ILE A 176 -1.58 15.06 6.53
CA ILE A 176 -0.83 13.80 6.59
C ILE A 176 -1.63 12.68 5.90
N ILE A 177 -2.92 12.54 6.20
CA ILE A 177 -3.77 11.50 5.62
C ILE A 177 -3.91 11.71 4.12
N LEU A 178 -4.26 12.91 3.68
CA LEU A 178 -4.35 13.23 2.26
C LEU A 178 -3.02 12.96 1.57
N SER A 179 -1.89 13.36 2.16
CA SER A 179 -0.57 13.07 1.61
C SER A 179 -0.28 11.57 1.49
N LEU A 180 -0.67 10.76 2.49
CA LEU A 180 -0.50 9.30 2.44
C LEU A 180 -1.36 8.66 1.34
N VAL A 181 -2.63 9.06 1.26
CA VAL A 181 -3.54 8.63 0.20
C VAL A 181 -2.97 9.00 -1.17
N TRP A 182 -2.42 10.21 -1.30
CA TRP A 182 -1.89 10.69 -2.56
C TRP A 182 -0.57 10.05 -2.98
N GLN A 183 0.38 9.84 -2.06
CA GLN A 183 1.62 9.14 -2.38
C GLN A 183 1.33 7.72 -2.90
N ARG A 184 0.23 7.09 -2.44
CA ARG A 184 -0.25 5.82 -2.99
C ARG A 184 -0.81 5.97 -4.40
N LEU A 185 -1.65 6.97 -4.64
CA LEU A 185 -2.19 7.21 -5.99
C LEU A 185 -1.10 7.50 -7.02
N VAL A 186 -0.09 8.30 -6.66
CA VAL A 186 1.07 8.57 -7.54
C VAL A 186 1.80 7.27 -7.86
N ALA A 187 2.05 6.43 -6.86
CA ALA A 187 2.68 5.12 -7.08
C ALA A 187 1.84 4.22 -8.02
N PHE A 188 0.51 4.28 -7.90
CA PHE A 188 -0.38 3.55 -8.82
C PHE A 188 -0.36 4.12 -10.24
N GLU A 189 -0.39 5.45 -10.41
CA GLU A 189 -0.32 6.08 -11.73
C GLU A 189 1.00 5.78 -12.43
N GLU A 190 2.12 5.81 -11.70
CA GLU A 190 3.45 5.43 -12.21
C GLU A 190 3.46 3.98 -12.72
N VAL A 191 2.86 3.05 -11.99
CA VAL A 191 2.76 1.64 -12.41
C VAL A 191 1.84 1.46 -13.61
N LEU A 192 0.77 2.26 -13.72
CA LEU A 192 -0.20 2.18 -14.81
C LEU A 192 0.18 3.02 -16.04
N CYS A 193 1.30 3.73 -16.00
CA CYS A 193 1.72 4.69 -17.03
C CYS A 193 0.61 5.70 -17.40
N LEU A 194 -0.22 6.09 -16.43
CA LEU A 194 -1.31 7.05 -16.65
C LEU A 194 -0.81 8.50 -16.48
N LEU A 195 -1.34 9.41 -17.30
CA LEU A 195 -0.87 10.80 -17.38
C LEU A 195 -1.29 11.64 -16.15
N VAL A 196 -0.29 12.15 -15.41
CA VAL A 196 -0.11 13.38 -14.56
C VAL A 196 -1.26 13.94 -13.68
N GLY A 197 -2.50 13.45 -13.77
CA GLY A 197 -3.66 14.01 -13.09
C GLY A 197 -3.48 14.14 -11.57
N SER A 198 -2.91 13.12 -10.90
CA SER A 198 -2.69 13.18 -9.45
C SER A 198 -1.82 14.34 -9.01
N LYS A 199 -0.76 14.70 -9.75
CA LYS A 199 0.18 15.78 -9.37
C LYS A 199 -0.49 17.14 -9.33
N VAL A 200 -1.37 17.42 -10.29
CA VAL A 200 -2.15 18.67 -10.31
C VAL A 200 -3.10 18.70 -9.11
N ILE A 201 -3.78 17.59 -8.82
CA ILE A 201 -4.69 17.53 -7.68
C ILE A 201 -3.90 17.65 -6.35
N ILE A 202 -2.68 17.09 -6.24
CA ILE A 202 -1.78 17.29 -5.08
C ILE A 202 -1.53 18.77 -4.85
N GLN A 203 -1.14 19.47 -5.90
CA GLN A 203 -0.79 20.89 -5.81
C GLN A 203 -2.02 21.73 -5.43
N VAL A 204 -3.18 21.45 -6.03
CA VAL A 204 -4.43 22.15 -5.74
C VAL A 204 -4.92 21.87 -4.32
N THR A 205 -4.95 20.62 -3.88
CA THR A 205 -5.40 20.26 -2.52
C THR A 205 -4.41 20.74 -1.46
N GLY A 206 -3.10 20.63 -1.70
CA GLY A 206 -2.07 21.15 -0.80
C GLY A 206 -2.12 22.68 -0.68
N LEU A 207 -2.28 23.38 -1.80
CA LEU A 207 -2.46 24.84 -1.81
C LEU A 207 -3.76 25.24 -1.10
N SER A 208 -4.86 24.53 -1.35
CA SER A 208 -6.14 24.77 -0.68
C SER A 208 -6.02 24.59 0.84
N GLY A 209 -5.38 23.52 1.31
CA GLY A 209 -5.13 23.30 2.73
C GLY A 209 -4.24 24.39 3.36
N LEU A 210 -3.19 24.83 2.65
CA LEU A 210 -2.33 25.93 3.10
C LEU A 210 -3.12 27.25 3.19
N LEU A 211 -3.92 27.55 2.17
CA LEU A 211 -4.78 28.74 2.15
C LEU A 211 -5.82 28.71 3.26
N MET A 212 -6.36 27.53 3.59
CA MET A 212 -7.29 27.35 4.71
C MET A 212 -6.61 27.63 6.06
N VAL A 213 -5.41 27.10 6.29
CA VAL A 213 -4.63 27.37 7.52
C VAL A 213 -4.26 28.85 7.62
N ALA A 214 -3.84 29.45 6.50
CA ALA A 214 -3.49 30.87 6.44
C ALA A 214 -4.71 31.75 6.72
N ALA A 215 -5.85 31.49 6.06
CA ALA A 215 -7.10 32.22 6.26
C ALA A 215 -7.57 32.11 7.71
N PHE A 216 -7.56 30.90 8.27
CA PHE A 216 -7.93 30.64 9.66
C PHE A 216 -7.05 31.42 10.65
N SER A 217 -5.73 31.36 10.46
CA SER A 217 -4.76 32.08 11.28
C SER A 217 -4.93 33.60 11.18
N LEU A 218 -5.21 34.12 9.97
CA LEU A 218 -5.41 35.55 9.74
C LEU A 218 -6.72 36.05 10.37
N GLY A 219 -7.80 35.28 10.28
CA GLY A 219 -9.10 35.66 10.84
C GLY A 219 -9.10 35.76 12.36
N VAL A 220 -8.43 34.80 13.04
CA VAL A 220 -8.20 34.87 14.48
C VAL A 220 -7.39 36.14 14.85
N PHE A 221 -6.44 36.52 14.01
CA PHE A 221 -5.58 37.69 14.26
C PHE A 221 -6.28 39.03 14.00
N LEU A 222 -7.16 39.09 12.99
CA LEU A 222 -7.82 40.31 12.53
C LEU A 222 -9.14 40.62 13.24
N GLY A 223 -9.69 39.68 14.04
CA GLY A 223 -10.89 39.90 14.83
C GLY A 223 -12.16 40.19 14.02
N GLN A 224 -12.18 39.87 12.72
CA GLN A 224 -13.34 40.08 11.86
C GLN A 224 -14.25 38.84 11.90
N GLY A 225 -15.41 38.94 12.56
CA GLY A 225 -16.30 37.79 12.78
C GLY A 225 -17.09 37.35 11.55
N GLU A 226 -17.80 38.27 10.88
CA GLU A 226 -18.81 37.91 9.87
C GLU A 226 -18.20 37.55 8.50
N THR A 227 -17.26 38.37 8.01
CA THR A 227 -16.57 38.12 6.74
C THR A 227 -15.76 36.83 6.80
N PHE A 228 -15.15 36.55 7.96
CA PHE A 228 -14.39 35.34 8.21
C PHE A 228 -15.26 34.08 8.18
N LEU A 229 -16.49 34.15 8.70
CA LEU A 229 -17.41 33.02 8.65
C LEU A 229 -17.75 32.65 7.20
N MET A 230 -18.06 33.64 6.36
CA MET A 230 -18.31 33.41 4.93
C MET A 230 -17.12 32.77 4.20
N TYR A 231 -15.89 33.24 4.45
CA TYR A 231 -14.69 32.67 3.83
C TYR A 231 -14.45 31.23 4.28
N ASN A 232 -14.65 30.92 5.57
CA ASN A 232 -14.54 29.55 6.07
C ASN A 232 -15.60 28.64 5.48
N THR A 233 -16.85 29.08 5.41
CA THR A 233 -17.93 28.30 4.79
C THR A 233 -17.63 28.02 3.32
N ALA A 234 -17.17 29.02 2.56
CA ALA A 234 -16.76 28.84 1.17
C ALA A 234 -15.59 27.85 1.01
N LEU A 235 -14.57 27.95 1.86
CA LEU A 235 -13.41 27.04 1.87
C LEU A 235 -13.82 25.61 2.24
N ILE A 236 -14.74 25.44 3.19
CA ILE A 236 -15.27 24.14 3.60
C ILE A 236 -16.05 23.51 2.44
N VAL A 237 -16.95 24.26 1.80
CA VAL A 237 -17.72 23.78 0.64
C VAL A 237 -16.77 23.39 -0.49
N PHE A 238 -15.76 24.22 -0.78
CA PHE A 238 -14.74 23.90 -1.78
C PHE A 238 -13.97 22.63 -1.43
N GLY A 239 -13.52 22.50 -0.17
CA GLY A 239 -12.84 21.31 0.33
C GLY A 239 -13.69 20.05 0.19
N PHE A 240 -14.98 20.13 0.51
CA PHE A 240 -15.94 19.04 0.33
C PHE A 240 -16.05 18.63 -1.14
N VAL A 241 -16.23 19.59 -2.07
CA VAL A 241 -16.28 19.31 -3.51
C VAL A 241 -15.00 18.63 -3.99
N CYS A 242 -13.83 19.13 -3.59
CA CYS A 242 -12.54 18.51 -3.92
C CYS A 242 -12.43 17.08 -3.39
N VAL A 243 -12.92 16.82 -2.16
CA VAL A 243 -12.96 15.48 -1.58
C VAL A 243 -13.83 14.55 -2.42
N PHE A 244 -15.05 14.94 -2.82
CA PHE A 244 -15.93 14.10 -3.63
C PHE A 244 -15.36 13.83 -5.03
N ILE A 245 -14.77 14.84 -5.67
CA ILE A 245 -14.08 14.66 -6.96
C ILE A 245 -12.91 13.68 -6.79
N GLY A 246 -12.12 13.85 -5.73
CA GLY A 246 -11.02 12.95 -5.38
C GLY A 246 -11.50 11.51 -5.17
N VAL A 247 -12.55 11.33 -4.38
CA VAL A 247 -13.20 10.02 -4.15
C VAL A 247 -13.62 9.39 -5.49
N GLY A 248 -14.33 10.13 -6.35
CA GLY A 248 -14.77 9.64 -7.65
C GLY A 248 -13.60 9.24 -8.55
N TYR A 249 -12.55 10.06 -8.59
CA TYR A 249 -11.33 9.80 -9.34
C TYR A 249 -10.61 8.53 -8.87
N ILE A 250 -10.40 8.40 -7.54
CA ILE A 250 -9.78 7.22 -6.92
C ILE A 250 -10.60 5.97 -7.20
N SER A 251 -11.92 6.05 -7.09
CA SER A 251 -12.83 4.96 -7.39
C SER A 251 -12.65 4.47 -8.83
N ALA A 252 -12.61 5.40 -9.78
CA ALA A 252 -12.42 5.09 -11.19
C ALA A 252 -11.05 4.43 -11.44
N LEU A 253 -9.98 5.00 -10.87
CA LEU A 253 -8.60 4.55 -11.02
C LEU A 253 -8.39 3.14 -10.44
N MET A 254 -8.90 2.87 -9.24
CA MET A 254 -8.71 1.62 -8.51
C MET A 254 -9.67 0.51 -8.95
N SER A 255 -10.86 0.84 -9.47
CA SER A 255 -11.86 -0.16 -9.85
C SER A 255 -11.41 -1.07 -11.00
N ARG A 256 -10.58 -0.58 -11.93
CA ARG A 256 -10.08 -1.36 -13.07
C ARG A 256 -9.03 -2.39 -12.63
N PRO A 257 -7.93 -2.02 -11.95
CA PRO A 257 -6.98 -2.99 -11.41
C PRO A 257 -7.62 -3.99 -10.45
N LEU A 258 -8.54 -3.52 -9.58
CA LEU A 258 -9.24 -4.41 -8.65
C LEU A 258 -10.06 -5.47 -9.39
N ARG A 259 -10.83 -5.08 -10.41
CA ARG A 259 -11.57 -6.03 -11.26
C ARG A 259 -10.64 -6.99 -11.98
N ALA A 260 -9.52 -6.52 -12.51
CA ALA A 260 -8.52 -7.35 -13.17
C ALA A 260 -7.88 -8.38 -12.22
N LEU A 261 -7.53 -7.97 -10.99
CA LEU A 261 -7.00 -8.87 -9.97
C LEU A 261 -8.04 -9.92 -9.53
N TRP A 262 -9.31 -9.53 -9.42
CA TRP A 262 -10.39 -10.46 -9.12
C TRP A 262 -10.68 -11.43 -10.26
N SER A 263 -10.65 -10.97 -11.52
CA SER A 263 -10.79 -11.87 -12.67
C SER A 263 -9.63 -12.84 -12.75
N GLU A 264 -8.40 -12.36 -12.55
CA GLU A 264 -7.21 -13.22 -12.54
C GLU A 264 -7.25 -14.21 -11.37
N ALA A 265 -7.69 -13.79 -10.18
CA ALA A 265 -7.88 -14.69 -9.04
C ALA A 265 -8.94 -15.78 -9.27
N ARG A 266 -9.91 -15.57 -10.19
CA ARG A 266 -10.88 -16.60 -10.58
C ARG A 266 -10.28 -17.61 -11.56
N ILE A 267 -9.40 -17.18 -12.45
CA ILE A 267 -8.81 -17.99 -13.51
C ILE A 267 -7.59 -18.76 -12.99
N SER A 268 -6.73 -18.09 -12.22
CA SER A 268 -5.51 -18.64 -11.65
C SER A 268 -5.79 -19.77 -10.65
N LYS A 269 -4.83 -20.70 -10.53
CA LYS A 269 -4.84 -21.80 -9.54
C LYS A 269 -3.59 -21.76 -8.67
N GLY A 270 -3.63 -22.45 -7.53
CA GLY A 270 -2.46 -22.62 -6.65
C GLY A 270 -1.93 -21.33 -6.03
N VAL A 271 -0.62 -21.08 -6.17
CA VAL A 271 0.07 -19.92 -5.57
C VAL A 271 -0.32 -18.61 -6.24
N ALA A 272 -0.43 -18.61 -7.57
CA ALA A 272 -0.84 -17.44 -8.34
C ALA A 272 -2.18 -16.89 -7.86
N ARG A 273 -3.18 -17.76 -7.67
CA ARG A 273 -4.48 -17.38 -7.10
C ARG A 273 -4.37 -16.74 -5.72
N ARG A 274 -3.50 -17.27 -4.85
CA ARG A 274 -3.33 -16.72 -3.49
C ARG A 274 -2.67 -15.35 -3.53
N GLN A 275 -1.70 -15.15 -4.40
CA GLN A 275 -1.02 -13.86 -4.60
C GLN A 275 -1.97 -12.82 -5.19
N THR A 276 -2.74 -13.17 -6.22
CA THR A 276 -3.70 -12.26 -6.84
C THR A 276 -4.86 -11.93 -5.89
N THR A 277 -5.37 -12.91 -5.13
CA THR A 277 -6.37 -12.66 -4.08
C THR A 277 -5.81 -11.78 -2.96
N TRP A 278 -4.55 -12.00 -2.56
CA TRP A 278 -3.90 -11.16 -1.56
C TRP A 278 -3.75 -9.72 -2.05
N ALA A 279 -3.26 -9.53 -3.28
CA ALA A 279 -3.13 -8.22 -3.90
C ALA A 279 -4.49 -7.52 -4.05
N ALA A 280 -5.54 -8.24 -4.46
CA ALA A 280 -6.90 -7.70 -4.54
C ALA A 280 -7.41 -7.23 -3.18
N ASN A 281 -7.15 -8.01 -2.12
CA ASN A 281 -7.56 -7.64 -0.77
C ASN A 281 -6.77 -6.45 -0.23
N VAL A 282 -5.47 -6.35 -0.53
CA VAL A 282 -4.65 -5.17 -0.18
C VAL A 282 -5.24 -3.93 -0.84
N LEU A 283 -5.46 -3.98 -2.14
CA LEU A 283 -6.04 -2.87 -2.91
C LEU A 283 -7.44 -2.49 -2.41
N LEU A 284 -8.28 -3.47 -2.09
CA LEU A 284 -9.60 -3.23 -1.52
C LEU A 284 -9.51 -2.58 -0.13
N GLY A 285 -8.58 -3.02 0.71
CA GLY A 285 -8.35 -2.42 2.03
C GLY A 285 -7.88 -0.97 1.91
N GLU A 286 -6.96 -0.68 1.00
CA GLU A 286 -6.52 0.69 0.71
C GLU A 286 -7.69 1.56 0.26
N LEU A 287 -8.53 1.06 -0.64
CA LEU A 287 -9.72 1.76 -1.11
C LEU A 287 -10.71 2.06 0.04
N ILE A 288 -10.99 1.07 0.90
CA ILE A 288 -11.85 1.24 2.08
C ILE A 288 -11.28 2.29 3.03
N ALA A 289 -9.98 2.23 3.32
CA ALA A 289 -9.31 3.19 4.21
C ALA A 289 -9.43 4.62 3.68
N ILE A 290 -9.25 4.81 2.37
CA ILE A 290 -9.41 6.10 1.70
C ILE A 290 -10.85 6.62 1.84
N TYR A 291 -11.86 5.78 1.56
CA TYR A 291 -13.26 6.21 1.70
C TYR A 291 -13.61 6.58 3.13
N ILE A 292 -13.20 5.76 4.11
CA ILE A 292 -13.48 6.02 5.53
C ILE A 292 -12.91 7.39 5.93
N ALA A 293 -11.64 7.67 5.58
CA ALA A 293 -11.00 8.94 5.91
C ALA A 293 -11.68 10.12 5.21
N LEU A 294 -11.91 10.02 3.90
CA LEU A 294 -12.48 11.13 3.10
C LEU A 294 -13.93 11.44 3.49
N ILE A 295 -14.77 10.41 3.67
CA ILE A 295 -16.16 10.60 4.09
C ILE A 295 -16.22 11.18 5.49
N SER A 296 -15.43 10.66 6.42
CA SER A 296 -15.49 11.11 7.80
C SER A 296 -15.00 12.55 7.96
N SER A 297 -13.91 12.92 7.27
CA SER A 297 -13.41 14.30 7.31
C SER A 297 -14.35 15.24 6.57
N GLY A 298 -14.92 14.82 5.44
CA GLY A 298 -15.97 15.57 4.74
C GLY A 298 -17.19 15.84 5.64
N LEU A 299 -17.65 14.84 6.39
CA LEU A 299 -18.76 14.98 7.33
C LEU A 299 -18.42 15.93 8.48
N LYS A 300 -17.21 15.83 9.06
CA LYS A 300 -16.73 16.77 10.08
C LYS A 300 -16.74 18.21 9.57
N PHE A 301 -16.21 18.46 8.38
CA PHE A 301 -16.21 19.80 7.80
C PHE A 301 -17.63 20.30 7.52
N LEU A 302 -18.50 19.46 6.98
CA LEU A 302 -19.90 19.81 6.76
C LEU A 302 -20.60 20.21 8.08
N MET A 303 -20.41 19.44 9.14
CA MET A 303 -20.97 19.73 10.45
C MET A 303 -20.38 20.98 11.08
N ALA A 304 -19.10 21.26 10.84
CA ALA A 304 -18.46 22.50 11.28
C ALA A 304 -19.02 23.73 10.52
N ALA A 305 -19.29 23.61 9.21
CA ALA A 305 -19.91 24.69 8.42
C ALA A 305 -21.37 24.94 8.85
N ILE A 306 -22.17 23.87 8.95
CA ILE A 306 -23.56 23.96 9.42
C ILE A 306 -23.59 24.55 10.83
N GLY A 307 -22.70 24.08 11.70
CA GLY A 307 -22.48 24.63 13.03
C GLY A 307 -22.19 26.13 12.97
N GLY A 308 -21.13 26.54 12.28
CA GLY A 308 -20.69 27.92 12.14
C GLY A 308 -21.79 28.88 11.70
N ASP A 309 -22.49 28.57 10.61
CA ASP A 309 -23.56 29.42 10.07
C ASP A 309 -24.78 29.48 11.01
N LEU A 310 -25.13 28.40 11.69
CA LEU A 310 -26.22 28.38 12.68
C LEU A 310 -25.82 29.05 14.01
N THR A 311 -24.53 29.01 14.37
CA THR A 311 -24.02 29.55 15.64
C THR A 311 -24.09 31.08 15.68
N GLY A 312 -23.92 31.78 14.56
CA GLY A 312 -24.04 33.25 14.51
C GLY A 312 -25.40 33.79 14.97
N HIS A 313 -26.47 33.00 14.83
CA HIS A 313 -27.83 33.40 15.21
C HIS A 313 -28.47 32.56 16.35
N MET A 314 -28.03 31.32 16.61
CA MET A 314 -28.68 30.42 17.59
C MET A 314 -27.81 29.91 18.75
N VAL A 315 -26.50 30.21 18.80
CA VAL A 315 -25.63 29.64 19.85
C VAL A 315 -25.84 30.19 21.24
N ARG A 316 -26.50 31.34 21.39
CA ARG A 316 -26.68 31.91 22.72
C ARG A 316 -27.59 31.06 23.62
N GLU A 317 -28.38 30.14 23.06
CA GLU A 317 -29.40 29.42 23.84
C GLU A 317 -29.35 27.88 23.76
N SER A 318 -28.70 27.27 22.76
CA SER A 318 -28.72 25.81 22.60
C SER A 318 -27.32 25.18 22.63
N GLY A 319 -26.91 24.64 23.78
CA GLY A 319 -25.68 23.84 23.93
C GLY A 319 -25.61 22.59 23.00
N TRP A 320 -26.67 22.33 22.24
CA TRP A 320 -26.82 21.26 21.25
C TRP A 320 -25.80 21.32 20.10
N ASN A 321 -25.41 22.52 19.64
CA ASN A 321 -24.52 22.65 18.47
C ASN A 321 -23.06 22.27 18.78
N VAL A 322 -22.56 22.57 19.98
CA VAL A 322 -21.17 22.26 20.38
C VAL A 322 -20.97 20.75 20.54
N TRP A 323 -21.95 20.06 21.11
CA TRP A 323 -21.93 18.61 21.29
C TRP A 323 -21.78 17.86 19.95
N ASN A 324 -22.56 18.24 18.94
CA ASN A 324 -22.55 17.55 17.65
C ASN A 324 -21.22 17.72 16.90
N ILE A 325 -20.66 18.93 16.88
CA ILE A 325 -19.35 19.20 16.27
C ILE A 325 -18.25 18.36 16.93
N TRP A 326 -18.32 18.25 18.26
CA TRP A 326 -17.37 17.49 19.05
C TRP A 326 -17.47 15.98 18.80
N VAL A 327 -18.68 15.40 18.82
CA VAL A 327 -18.90 13.99 18.49
C VAL A 327 -18.40 13.68 17.08
N CYS A 328 -18.69 14.54 16.10
CA CYS A 328 -18.20 14.38 14.73
C CYS A 328 -16.67 14.43 14.66
N SER A 329 -16.00 15.24 15.48
CA SER A 329 -14.54 15.32 15.52
C SER A 329 -13.89 14.05 16.08
N ILE A 330 -14.50 13.42 17.09
CA ILE A 330 -14.07 12.12 17.59
C ILE A 330 -14.27 11.04 16.54
N LEU A 331 -15.45 10.99 15.92
CA LEU A 331 -15.77 9.98 14.90
C LEU A 331 -14.83 10.11 13.69
N ASP A 332 -14.50 11.33 13.29
CA ASP A 332 -13.47 11.61 12.28
C ASP A 332 -12.11 11.09 12.68
N THR A 333 -11.66 11.40 13.89
CA THR A 333 -10.36 10.95 14.36
C THR A 333 -10.28 9.42 14.44
N LEU A 334 -11.32 8.76 14.94
CA LEU A 334 -11.40 7.29 15.00
C LEU A 334 -11.42 6.66 13.60
N SER A 335 -12.20 7.23 12.67
CA SER A 335 -12.28 6.78 11.28
C SER A 335 -10.94 6.89 10.57
N ASN A 336 -10.25 8.03 10.78
CA ASN A 336 -8.93 8.29 10.24
C ASN A 336 -7.87 7.33 10.79
N ILE A 337 -7.88 7.06 12.09
CA ILE A 337 -6.99 6.06 12.71
C ILE A 337 -7.30 4.67 12.17
N LEU A 338 -8.57 4.29 12.04
CA LEU A 338 -8.96 3.01 11.46
C LEU A 338 -8.47 2.88 10.01
N GLY A 339 -8.59 3.94 9.20
CA GLY A 339 -8.02 4.02 7.87
C GLY A 339 -6.51 3.81 7.88
N LEU A 340 -5.78 4.48 8.77
CA LEU A 340 -4.32 4.32 8.92
C LEU A 340 -3.93 2.91 9.39
N VAL A 341 -4.70 2.29 10.28
CA VAL A 341 -4.50 0.89 10.71
C VAL A 341 -4.65 -0.05 9.51
N ILE A 342 -5.66 0.15 8.66
CA ILE A 342 -5.82 -0.64 7.43
C ILE A 342 -4.63 -0.40 6.49
N LEU A 343 -4.24 0.86 6.27
CA LEU A 343 -3.11 1.24 5.40
C LEU A 343 -1.74 0.75 5.92
N SER A 344 -1.61 0.51 7.23
CA SER A 344 -0.40 -0.06 7.80
C SER A 344 -0.20 -1.55 7.42
N GLY A 345 -1.25 -2.23 6.94
CA GLY A 345 -1.21 -3.66 6.62
C GLY A 345 -1.51 -4.58 7.82
N LEU A 346 -1.80 -4.02 8.99
CA LEU A 346 -2.27 -4.78 10.17
C LEU A 346 -3.50 -5.61 9.88
N TRP A 347 -4.45 -5.03 9.14
CA TRP A 347 -5.69 -5.70 8.76
C TRP A 347 -5.41 -6.96 7.95
N HIS A 348 -4.42 -6.90 7.06
CA HIS A 348 -4.14 -8.00 6.14
C HIS A 348 -3.41 -9.14 6.83
N ARG A 349 -2.58 -8.86 7.86
CA ARG A 349 -1.81 -9.78 8.76
C ARG A 349 -1.17 -11.02 8.11
N ARG A 350 -1.21 -11.09 6.79
CA ARG A 350 -0.68 -12.11 5.92
C ARG A 350 0.45 -11.39 5.23
N THR A 351 1.66 -11.69 5.72
CA THR A 351 2.87 -11.60 4.90
C THR A 351 2.49 -11.95 3.48
N SER A 352 2.89 -11.12 2.52
CA SER A 352 2.82 -11.47 1.09
C SER A 352 3.08 -12.97 0.96
N PRO A 353 2.30 -13.74 0.18
CA PRO A 353 2.62 -15.13 -0.12
C PRO A 353 3.95 -15.12 -0.89
N SER A 354 5.01 -14.96 -0.14
CA SER A 354 6.32 -14.64 -0.63
C SER A 354 6.77 -15.90 -1.34
N LEU A 355 7.15 -15.72 -2.60
CA LEU A 355 7.71 -16.78 -3.41
C LEU A 355 8.87 -17.44 -2.67
N VAL A 356 9.64 -16.66 -1.91
CA VAL A 356 10.72 -17.13 -1.03
C VAL A 356 10.16 -18.00 0.10
N HIS A 357 9.12 -17.59 0.80
CA HIS A 357 8.57 -18.39 1.90
C HIS A 357 7.85 -19.64 1.41
N PHE A 358 7.26 -19.60 0.22
CA PHE A 358 6.69 -20.77 -0.44
C PHE A 358 7.79 -21.71 -0.95
N ALA A 359 8.82 -21.18 -1.60
CA ALA A 359 10.00 -21.91 -2.04
C ALA A 359 10.73 -22.54 -0.85
N GLU A 360 10.88 -21.82 0.26
CA GLU A 360 11.47 -22.31 1.50
C GLU A 360 10.57 -23.37 2.16
N ARG A 361 9.24 -23.22 2.11
CA ARG A 361 8.31 -24.27 2.59
C ARG A 361 8.36 -25.52 1.72
N ILE A 362 8.49 -25.35 0.41
CA ILE A 362 8.70 -26.45 -0.54
C ILE A 362 10.04 -27.10 -0.25
N ARG A 363 11.12 -26.32 -0.15
CA ARG A 363 12.47 -26.76 0.18
C ARG A 363 12.49 -27.54 1.48
N ARG A 364 11.94 -27.01 2.57
CA ARG A 364 11.81 -27.72 3.85
C ARG A 364 10.94 -28.96 3.78
N ARG A 365 9.90 -28.98 2.93
CA ARG A 365 9.11 -30.20 2.69
C ARG A 365 9.90 -31.23 1.88
N VAL A 366 10.71 -30.79 0.91
CA VAL A 366 11.60 -31.64 0.13
C VAL A 366 12.71 -32.18 1.03
N GLU A 367 13.34 -31.34 1.84
CA GLU A 367 14.38 -31.70 2.81
C GLU A 367 13.82 -32.63 3.89
N ARG A 368 12.69 -32.31 4.55
CA ARG A 368 12.05 -33.23 5.51
C ARG A 368 11.67 -34.57 4.88
N LYS A 369 11.25 -34.58 3.61
CA LYS A 369 10.99 -35.83 2.87
C LYS A 369 12.27 -36.56 2.44
N ALA A 370 13.38 -35.85 2.23
CA ALA A 370 14.68 -36.42 1.95
C ALA A 370 15.34 -37.00 3.22
N SER A 371 15.12 -36.36 4.38
CA SER A 371 15.55 -36.85 5.70
C SER A 371 14.72 -38.05 6.17
N SER A 372 13.42 -38.06 5.84
CA SER A 372 12.54 -39.21 6.01
C SER A 372 12.75 -40.21 4.87
N ARG A 373 13.83 -40.98 4.95
CA ARG A 373 14.33 -41.95 3.94
C ARG A 373 13.36 -43.07 3.50
N THR A 374 12.08 -43.00 3.88
CA THR A 374 11.03 -43.99 3.59
C THR A 374 9.81 -43.44 2.83
N SER A 375 9.80 -42.17 2.38
CA SER A 375 8.58 -41.60 1.74
C SER A 375 8.83 -40.61 0.59
N ALA A 376 9.79 -40.93 -0.29
CA ALA A 376 9.95 -40.28 -1.60
C ALA A 376 8.82 -40.58 -2.61
N VAL A 377 7.64 -41.06 -2.15
CA VAL A 377 6.58 -41.61 -3.00
C VAL A 377 5.44 -40.61 -3.30
N THR A 378 5.30 -39.49 -2.57
CA THR A 378 4.01 -38.78 -2.60
C THR A 378 3.89 -37.58 -3.56
N VAL A 379 4.97 -36.95 -4.04
CA VAL A 379 4.85 -35.92 -5.10
C VAL A 379 4.83 -36.54 -6.49
N THR A 380 5.37 -37.76 -6.60
CA THR A 380 5.10 -38.67 -7.70
C THR A 380 3.62 -39.09 -7.74
N ARG A 381 2.82 -38.97 -6.67
CA ARG A 381 1.50 -39.62 -6.55
C ARG A 381 0.45 -39.16 -7.56
N SER A 382 0.49 -37.93 -8.05
CA SER A 382 -0.45 -37.47 -9.08
C SER A 382 -0.14 -38.06 -10.46
N TYR A 383 1.15 -38.25 -10.78
CA TYR A 383 1.59 -38.98 -11.97
C TYR A 383 1.56 -40.50 -11.75
N SER A 384 1.78 -40.98 -10.53
CA SER A 384 1.83 -42.39 -10.12
C SER A 384 0.45 -43.02 -9.99
N LEU A 385 -0.61 -42.25 -9.74
CA LEU A 385 -1.97 -42.79 -9.82
C LEU A 385 -2.36 -43.12 -11.27
N ARG A 386 -1.85 -42.39 -12.27
CA ARG A 386 -2.03 -42.74 -13.69
C ARG A 386 -0.97 -43.74 -14.16
N SER A 387 0.30 -43.61 -13.77
CA SER A 387 1.36 -44.55 -14.18
C SER A 387 1.25 -45.91 -13.49
N GLY A 388 0.57 -46.01 -12.35
CA GLY A 388 0.25 -47.26 -11.67
C GLY A 388 -0.85 -48.06 -12.37
N ALA A 389 -1.68 -47.39 -13.19
CA ALA A 389 -2.69 -48.01 -14.03
C ALA A 389 -2.15 -48.45 -15.41
N LEU A 390 -0.93 -48.04 -15.77
CA LEU A 390 -0.28 -48.46 -17.01
C LEU A 390 0.28 -49.88 -16.89
N SER A 391 0.13 -50.66 -17.96
CA SER A 391 0.81 -51.94 -18.14
C SER A 391 2.34 -51.79 -18.07
N ALA A 392 3.06 -52.91 -17.92
CA ALA A 392 4.53 -52.89 -17.93
C ALA A 392 5.10 -52.32 -19.24
N ASP A 393 4.49 -52.64 -20.37
CA ASP A 393 4.91 -52.18 -21.70
C ASP A 393 4.67 -50.68 -21.87
N GLU A 394 3.51 -50.17 -21.46
CA GLU A 394 3.22 -48.73 -21.49
C GLU A 394 4.15 -47.92 -20.57
N ARG A 395 4.53 -48.46 -19.40
CA ARG A 395 5.51 -47.81 -18.53
C ARG A 395 6.89 -47.74 -19.18
N THR A 396 7.29 -48.81 -19.86
CA THR A 396 8.57 -48.87 -20.58
C THR A 396 8.57 -47.86 -21.73
N ALA A 397 7.50 -47.81 -22.53
CA ALA A 397 7.32 -46.85 -23.61
C ALA A 397 7.29 -45.40 -23.10
N LEU A 398 6.57 -45.13 -22.01
CA LEU A 398 6.52 -43.82 -21.37
C LEU A 398 7.89 -43.39 -20.86
N SER A 399 8.61 -44.29 -20.18
CA SER A 399 9.95 -44.00 -19.67
C SER A 399 10.93 -43.71 -20.80
N ALA A 400 10.90 -44.51 -21.88
CA ALA A 400 11.69 -44.27 -23.08
C ALA A 400 11.36 -42.91 -23.69
N LYS A 401 10.08 -42.52 -23.73
CA LYS A 401 9.66 -41.21 -24.27
C LYS A 401 10.10 -40.04 -23.39
N VAL A 402 10.00 -40.18 -22.07
CA VAL A 402 10.48 -39.16 -21.12
C VAL A 402 12.00 -38.99 -21.25
N ASP A 403 12.73 -40.10 -21.35
CA ASP A 403 14.17 -40.09 -21.56
C ASP A 403 14.55 -39.45 -22.90
N GLU A 404 13.82 -39.76 -23.97
CA GLU A 404 13.96 -39.11 -25.27
C GLU A 404 13.73 -37.59 -25.18
N LEU A 405 12.63 -37.15 -24.56
CA LEU A 405 12.29 -35.73 -24.41
C LEU A 405 13.29 -34.96 -23.54
N ALA A 406 13.79 -35.58 -22.46
CA ALA A 406 14.80 -34.99 -21.58
C ALA A 406 16.15 -34.76 -22.29
N HIS A 407 16.42 -35.53 -23.35
CA HIS A 407 17.60 -35.42 -24.20
C HIS A 407 17.38 -34.53 -25.44
N ARG A 408 16.31 -33.74 -25.48
CA ARG A 408 16.09 -32.68 -26.47
C ARG A 408 16.39 -31.29 -25.89
N GLY A 409 17.41 -31.19 -25.05
CA GLY A 409 17.95 -29.90 -24.64
C GLY A 409 18.70 -29.23 -25.78
N PHE A 410 18.91 -27.92 -25.70
CA PHE A 410 19.70 -27.16 -26.66
C PHE A 410 20.69 -26.23 -25.94
N ARG A 411 21.80 -25.90 -26.59
CA ARG A 411 22.80 -24.98 -26.05
C ARG A 411 22.29 -23.55 -26.13
N LEU A 412 22.56 -22.74 -25.10
CA LEU A 412 22.21 -21.32 -25.09
C LEU A 412 22.77 -20.57 -26.31
N GLU A 413 23.97 -20.92 -26.75
CA GLU A 413 24.54 -20.41 -28.00
C GLU A 413 23.61 -20.55 -29.21
N SER A 414 23.03 -21.75 -29.41
CA SER A 414 22.11 -22.01 -30.53
C SER A 414 20.83 -21.17 -30.46
N LEU A 415 20.33 -20.89 -29.25
CA LEU A 415 19.18 -20.00 -29.05
C LEU A 415 19.52 -18.55 -29.42
N LEU A 416 20.72 -18.08 -29.07
CA LEU A 416 21.17 -16.72 -29.41
C LEU A 416 21.51 -16.59 -30.90
N ASP A 417 22.04 -17.64 -31.53
CA ASP A 417 22.18 -17.71 -32.99
C ASP A 417 20.83 -17.62 -33.68
N PHE A 418 19.84 -18.39 -33.22
CA PHE A 418 18.47 -18.32 -33.73
C PHE A 418 17.88 -16.92 -33.60
N TYR A 419 18.01 -16.31 -32.43
CA TYR A 419 17.51 -14.95 -32.20
C TYR A 419 18.19 -13.92 -33.13
N MET A 420 19.52 -13.99 -33.28
CA MET A 420 20.29 -13.05 -34.08
C MET A 420 20.09 -13.23 -35.59
N ARG A 421 20.11 -14.48 -36.07
CA ARG A 421 20.10 -14.82 -37.50
C ARG A 421 18.67 -14.95 -38.03
N ASP A 422 17.88 -15.81 -37.39
CA ASP A 422 16.58 -16.21 -37.92
C ASP A 422 15.46 -15.21 -37.60
N LEU A 423 15.59 -14.42 -36.51
CA LEU A 423 14.59 -13.43 -36.11
C LEU A 423 15.00 -11.98 -36.44
N LEU A 424 16.25 -11.60 -36.22
CA LEU A 424 16.71 -10.23 -36.49
C LEU A 424 17.40 -10.05 -37.86
N GLY A 425 17.86 -11.12 -38.51
CA GLY A 425 18.56 -11.03 -39.80
C GLY A 425 19.90 -10.28 -39.74
N LEU A 426 20.57 -10.26 -38.58
CA LEU A 426 21.77 -9.44 -38.36
C LEU A 426 23.05 -9.97 -39.03
N ASP A 427 23.05 -11.22 -39.51
CA ASP A 427 24.21 -11.85 -40.15
C ASP A 427 24.18 -11.78 -41.70
N GLY A 428 23.27 -10.98 -42.26
CA GLY A 428 23.06 -10.89 -43.70
C GLY A 428 22.32 -12.08 -44.31
N GLY A 429 21.86 -13.03 -43.49
CA GLY A 429 21.00 -14.12 -43.90
C GLY A 429 19.55 -13.68 -44.14
N THR A 430 18.78 -14.53 -44.83
CA THR A 430 17.33 -14.34 -44.98
C THR A 430 16.64 -14.56 -43.64
N CYS A 431 16.09 -13.50 -43.05
CA CYS A 431 15.30 -13.59 -41.83
C CYS A 431 14.08 -14.50 -42.05
N CYS A 432 13.92 -15.52 -41.22
CA CYS A 432 12.80 -16.46 -41.30
C CYS A 432 11.48 -15.81 -40.88
N MET A 433 11.54 -14.83 -39.97
CA MET A 433 10.39 -14.08 -39.48
C MET A 433 10.61 -12.56 -39.64
N PRO A 434 10.48 -11.99 -40.85
CA PRO A 434 10.69 -10.56 -41.08
C PRO A 434 9.76 -9.63 -40.28
N SER A 435 8.64 -10.18 -39.79
CA SER A 435 7.64 -9.51 -38.95
C SER A 435 8.06 -9.41 -37.47
N PHE A 436 9.17 -10.04 -37.07
CA PHE A 436 9.56 -10.12 -35.67
C PHE A 436 9.83 -8.73 -35.07
N GLN A 437 9.12 -8.42 -33.99
CA GLN A 437 9.31 -7.21 -33.20
C GLN A 437 9.69 -7.60 -31.78
N PRO A 438 10.93 -7.30 -31.32
CA PRO A 438 11.42 -7.76 -30.01
C PRO A 438 10.52 -7.40 -28.83
N THR A 439 9.81 -6.28 -28.91
CA THR A 439 8.96 -5.78 -27.82
C THR A 439 7.52 -6.28 -27.88
N LEU A 440 7.07 -6.88 -28.99
CA LEU A 440 5.66 -7.25 -29.21
C LEU A 440 5.46 -8.72 -29.56
N SER A 441 6.37 -9.35 -30.30
CA SER A 441 6.20 -10.72 -30.79
C SER A 441 6.18 -11.70 -29.62
N THR A 442 5.12 -12.50 -29.58
CA THR A 442 4.92 -13.50 -28.54
C THR A 442 5.62 -14.81 -28.88
N THR A 443 5.75 -15.69 -27.89
CA THR A 443 6.29 -17.04 -28.10
C THR A 443 5.44 -17.82 -29.11
N ARG A 444 4.12 -17.59 -29.14
CA ARG A 444 3.22 -18.19 -30.14
C ARG A 444 3.60 -17.78 -31.56
N ASP A 445 3.84 -16.49 -31.79
CA ASP A 445 4.15 -15.94 -33.12
C ASP A 445 5.46 -16.53 -33.62
N VAL A 446 6.51 -16.48 -32.78
CA VAL A 446 7.83 -17.05 -33.08
C VAL A 446 7.77 -18.55 -33.36
N VAL A 447 6.95 -19.30 -32.64
CA VAL A 447 6.81 -20.74 -32.91
C VAL A 447 6.19 -21.02 -34.28
N ARG A 448 5.16 -20.26 -34.65
CA ARG A 448 4.45 -20.46 -35.93
C ARG A 448 5.25 -19.96 -37.12
N GLU A 449 5.91 -18.82 -36.98
CA GLU A 449 6.56 -18.13 -38.10
C GLU A 449 8.04 -18.48 -38.26
N ALA A 450 8.71 -18.98 -37.20
CA ALA A 450 10.13 -19.35 -37.28
C ALA A 450 10.40 -20.80 -36.90
N VAL A 451 9.94 -21.26 -35.73
CA VAL A 451 10.31 -22.59 -35.21
C VAL A 451 9.78 -23.72 -36.10
N ILE A 452 8.50 -23.67 -36.48
CA ILE A 452 7.88 -24.69 -37.34
C ILE A 452 8.54 -24.72 -38.71
N PRO A 453 8.69 -23.60 -39.45
CA PRO A 453 9.38 -23.58 -40.73
C PRO A 453 10.81 -24.14 -40.69
N LEU A 454 11.62 -23.71 -39.71
CA LEU A 454 13.03 -24.14 -39.59
C LEU A 454 13.20 -25.60 -39.17
N SER A 455 12.15 -26.23 -38.65
CA SER A 455 12.17 -27.62 -38.19
C SER A 455 11.40 -28.58 -39.11
N SER A 456 10.91 -28.09 -40.24
CA SER A 456 10.26 -28.90 -41.28
C SER A 456 11.27 -29.77 -42.03
N ARG A 457 10.87 -30.99 -42.40
CA ARG A 457 11.68 -31.91 -43.22
C ARG A 457 11.10 -31.95 -44.64
N GLY A 458 11.52 -31.02 -45.51
CA GLY A 458 11.13 -31.00 -46.92
C GLY A 458 9.60 -31.01 -47.17
N GLU A 459 9.19 -31.08 -48.43
CA GLU A 459 7.76 -31.10 -48.77
C GLU A 459 7.13 -32.46 -48.38
N GLY A 460 6.44 -32.47 -47.23
CA GLY A 460 5.46 -33.51 -46.88
C GLY A 460 5.90 -34.57 -45.86
N SER A 461 7.16 -34.60 -45.40
CA SER A 461 7.61 -35.62 -44.43
C SER A 461 7.40 -35.24 -42.95
N GLY A 462 6.63 -34.17 -42.70
CA GLY A 462 6.41 -33.60 -41.38
C GLY A 462 7.63 -32.81 -40.88
N GLY A 463 7.82 -32.75 -39.57
CA GLY A 463 8.97 -32.07 -38.97
C GLY A 463 9.40 -32.69 -37.65
N VAL A 464 10.48 -32.15 -37.09
CA VAL A 464 11.04 -32.57 -35.80
C VAL A 464 11.06 -31.42 -34.81
N ALA A 465 11.50 -31.67 -33.58
CA ALA A 465 11.78 -30.57 -32.66
C ALA A 465 12.96 -29.75 -33.17
N LEU A 466 12.91 -28.41 -33.07
CA LEU A 466 14.02 -27.55 -33.49
C LEU A 466 15.31 -27.87 -32.73
N ALA A 467 15.22 -28.25 -31.46
CA ALA A 467 16.38 -28.72 -30.69
C ALA A 467 17.04 -29.96 -31.31
N THR A 468 16.26 -30.86 -31.95
CA THR A 468 16.82 -32.01 -32.67
C THR A 468 17.60 -31.57 -33.91
N MET A 469 17.14 -30.54 -34.62
CA MET A 469 17.87 -29.94 -35.75
C MET A 469 19.18 -29.30 -35.28
N TRP A 470 19.14 -28.46 -34.24
CA TRP A 470 20.33 -27.82 -33.67
C TRP A 470 21.37 -28.83 -33.17
N ASN A 471 20.92 -29.97 -32.64
CA ASN A 471 21.82 -31.02 -32.17
C ASN A 471 22.19 -32.04 -33.26
N GLN A 472 21.73 -31.87 -34.50
CA GLN A 472 21.97 -32.83 -35.60
C GLN A 472 21.56 -34.27 -35.23
N GLY A 473 20.45 -34.42 -34.52
CA GLY A 473 19.96 -35.71 -34.03
C GLY A 473 20.64 -36.24 -32.77
N ALA A 474 21.72 -35.59 -32.28
CA ALA A 474 22.38 -36.01 -31.05
C ALA A 474 21.49 -35.82 -29.82
N ARG A 475 21.63 -36.75 -28.86
CA ARG A 475 20.94 -36.70 -27.57
C ARG A 475 21.68 -35.74 -26.63
N VAL A 476 21.07 -34.60 -26.31
CA VAL A 476 21.64 -33.57 -25.44
C VAL A 476 20.75 -33.39 -24.22
N ARG A 477 21.22 -33.84 -23.06
CA ARG A 477 20.47 -33.75 -21.80
C ARG A 477 20.49 -32.32 -21.27
N ALA A 478 19.31 -31.76 -21.01
CA ALA A 478 19.21 -30.43 -20.44
C ALA A 478 19.62 -30.39 -18.96
N ALA A 479 20.31 -29.32 -18.58
CA ALA A 479 20.66 -29.02 -17.18
C ALA A 479 19.57 -28.18 -16.50
N ARG A 480 18.82 -27.41 -17.27
CA ARG A 480 17.76 -26.50 -16.80
C ARG A 480 16.51 -26.67 -17.65
N MET A 481 15.34 -26.63 -17.02
CA MET A 481 14.04 -26.61 -17.70
C MET A 481 13.41 -25.24 -17.47
N VAL A 482 12.90 -24.62 -18.52
CA VAL A 482 12.29 -23.29 -18.48
C VAL A 482 10.85 -23.38 -18.96
N THR A 483 9.94 -22.89 -18.14
CA THR A 483 8.51 -22.84 -18.42
C THR A 483 8.11 -21.46 -18.95
N HIS A 484 7.17 -21.42 -19.88
CA HIS A 484 6.63 -20.17 -20.42
C HIS A 484 5.12 -20.25 -20.61
N ALA A 485 4.49 -19.10 -20.89
CA ALA A 485 3.16 -19.04 -21.49
C ALA A 485 3.27 -18.58 -22.94
N TRP A 486 2.42 -19.13 -23.83
CA TRP A 486 2.46 -18.83 -25.27
C TRP A 486 2.27 -17.33 -25.59
N SER A 487 1.56 -16.61 -24.72
CA SER A 487 1.32 -15.17 -24.83
C SER A 487 2.47 -14.29 -24.30
N ASN A 488 3.54 -14.88 -23.74
CA ASN A 488 4.68 -14.10 -23.27
C ASN A 488 5.44 -13.53 -24.47
N ILE A 489 5.91 -12.28 -24.34
CA ILE A 489 6.88 -11.68 -25.27
C ILE A 489 8.10 -12.60 -25.34
N PHE A 490 8.46 -13.04 -26.55
CA PHE A 490 9.49 -14.06 -26.75
C PHE A 490 10.87 -13.58 -26.28
N THR A 491 11.17 -12.30 -26.49
CA THR A 491 12.41 -11.66 -26.00
C THR A 491 12.59 -11.77 -24.50
N HIS A 492 11.51 -11.64 -23.72
CA HIS A 492 11.58 -11.78 -22.25
C HIS A 492 11.91 -13.22 -21.84
N LEU A 493 11.45 -14.22 -22.60
CA LEU A 493 11.82 -15.61 -22.37
C LEU A 493 13.32 -15.83 -22.60
N VAL A 494 13.87 -15.31 -23.70
CA VAL A 494 15.31 -15.39 -24.00
C VAL A 494 16.12 -14.62 -22.97
N ALA A 495 15.70 -13.40 -22.61
CA ALA A 495 16.33 -12.58 -21.58
C ALA A 495 16.40 -13.29 -20.23
N ALA A 496 15.32 -13.94 -19.79
CA ALA A 496 15.31 -14.71 -18.55
C ALA A 496 16.28 -15.91 -18.56
N ILE A 497 16.45 -16.56 -19.72
CA ILE A 497 17.44 -17.65 -19.89
C ILE A 497 18.87 -17.09 -19.80
N VAL A 498 19.13 -15.95 -20.44
CA VAL A 498 20.44 -15.29 -20.40
C VAL A 498 20.77 -14.80 -18.98
N ALA A 499 19.80 -14.19 -18.29
CA ALA A 499 19.97 -13.75 -16.91
C ALA A 499 20.26 -14.93 -15.96
N ASP A 500 19.57 -16.06 -16.12
CA ASP A 500 19.86 -17.29 -15.37
C ASP A 500 21.29 -17.79 -15.61
N ALA A 501 21.73 -17.82 -16.88
CA ALA A 501 23.08 -18.22 -17.25
C ALA A 501 24.16 -17.25 -16.73
N LEU A 502 23.83 -15.97 -16.53
CA LEU A 502 24.69 -14.97 -15.91
C LEU A 502 24.58 -14.91 -14.37
N GLY A 503 23.70 -15.72 -13.76
CA GLY A 503 23.48 -15.73 -12.31
C GLY A 503 22.74 -14.51 -11.77
N ARG A 504 21.89 -13.86 -12.57
CA ARG A 504 21.14 -12.64 -12.23
C ARG A 504 19.70 -12.95 -11.85
N GLU A 505 19.14 -12.19 -10.91
CA GLU A 505 17.74 -12.35 -10.47
C GLU A 505 16.71 -11.62 -11.35
N ILE A 506 17.15 -10.60 -12.10
CA ILE A 506 16.32 -9.73 -12.95
C ILE A 506 16.89 -9.76 -14.36
N TYR A 507 16.02 -9.73 -15.38
CA TYR A 507 16.40 -9.87 -16.80
C TYR A 507 16.21 -8.60 -17.64
N ALA A 508 15.96 -7.44 -17.01
CA ALA A 508 15.62 -6.21 -17.71
C ALA A 508 16.76 -5.74 -18.64
N GLU A 509 18.01 -5.78 -18.17
CA GLU A 509 19.18 -5.40 -18.97
C GLU A 509 19.35 -6.32 -20.19
N GLU A 510 19.15 -7.63 -20.02
CA GLU A 510 19.22 -8.61 -21.12
C GLU A 510 18.11 -8.39 -22.13
N ALA A 511 16.91 -8.04 -21.68
CA ALA A 511 15.79 -7.72 -22.56
C ALA A 511 16.08 -6.48 -23.41
N ASP A 512 16.63 -5.42 -22.82
CA ASP A 512 17.02 -4.20 -23.52
C ASP A 512 18.11 -4.49 -24.57
N LEU A 513 19.17 -5.24 -24.18
CA LEU A 513 20.23 -5.64 -25.10
C LEU A 513 19.72 -6.50 -26.27
N LEU A 514 18.80 -7.42 -26.03
CA LEU A 514 18.17 -8.23 -27.09
C LEU A 514 17.27 -7.38 -27.99
N ALA A 515 16.54 -6.41 -27.45
CA ALA A 515 15.68 -5.52 -28.22
C ALA A 515 16.48 -4.55 -29.10
N GLU A 516 17.66 -4.12 -28.62
CA GLU A 516 18.61 -3.28 -29.36
C GLU A 516 19.46 -4.07 -30.37
N GLY A 517 19.27 -5.40 -30.47
CA GLY A 517 20.06 -6.25 -31.37
C GLY A 517 21.51 -6.49 -30.93
N LYS A 518 21.87 -6.15 -29.68
CA LYS A 518 23.21 -6.31 -29.09
C LYS A 518 23.49 -7.75 -28.63
N VAL A 519 23.09 -8.74 -29.43
CA VAL A 519 23.27 -10.17 -29.12
C VAL A 519 24.74 -10.55 -28.99
N GLY A 520 25.62 -9.88 -29.74
CA GLY A 520 27.07 -10.08 -29.67
C GLY A 520 27.66 -9.75 -28.29
N GLU A 521 27.18 -8.67 -27.64
CA GLU A 521 27.59 -8.29 -26.29
C GLU A 521 27.17 -9.34 -25.26
N LEU A 522 25.95 -9.86 -25.37
CA LEU A 522 25.46 -10.93 -24.49
C LEU A 522 26.28 -12.22 -24.65
N LYS A 523 26.63 -12.59 -25.88
CA LYS A 523 27.51 -13.75 -26.12
C LYS A 523 28.89 -13.54 -25.52
N ALA A 524 29.46 -12.33 -25.58
CA ALA A 524 30.74 -12.02 -24.95
C ALA A 524 30.66 -12.18 -23.42
N LYS A 525 29.65 -11.59 -22.77
CA LYS A 525 29.38 -11.74 -21.32
C LYS A 525 29.25 -13.22 -20.92
N LEU A 526 28.50 -14.01 -21.69
CA LEU A 526 28.31 -15.44 -21.43
C LEU A 526 29.58 -16.29 -21.64
N ARG A 527 30.47 -15.89 -22.56
CA ARG A 527 31.78 -16.55 -22.73
C ARG A 527 32.70 -16.25 -21.55
N GLU A 528 32.73 -15.00 -21.11
CA GLU A 528 33.50 -14.58 -19.94
C GLU A 528 33.03 -15.32 -18.68
N ALA A 529 31.72 -15.51 -18.52
CA ALA A 529 31.13 -16.29 -17.43
C ALA A 529 31.29 -17.82 -17.58
N GLY A 530 31.73 -18.31 -18.75
CA GLY A 530 31.83 -19.75 -19.04
C GLY A 530 30.49 -20.48 -19.15
N THR A 531 29.38 -19.76 -19.36
CA THR A 531 28.01 -20.32 -19.37
C THR A 531 27.34 -20.34 -20.73
N LEU A 532 28.00 -19.85 -21.80
CA LEU A 532 27.46 -19.84 -23.17
C LEU A 532 26.98 -21.22 -23.67
N HIS A 533 27.64 -22.30 -23.23
CA HIS A 533 27.31 -23.67 -23.66
C HIS A 533 26.36 -24.39 -22.70
N GLN A 534 25.78 -23.70 -21.73
CA GLN A 534 24.79 -24.28 -20.83
C GLN A 534 23.56 -24.78 -21.62
N VAL A 535 23.03 -25.92 -21.21
CA VAL A 535 21.96 -26.62 -21.93
C VAL A 535 20.62 -26.40 -21.25
N TYR A 536 19.68 -25.85 -22.01
CA TYR A 536 18.32 -25.56 -21.58
C TYR A 536 17.30 -26.46 -22.28
N TRP A 537 16.14 -26.62 -21.65
CA TRP A 537 14.96 -27.25 -22.22
C TRP A 537 13.81 -26.27 -22.15
N VAL A 538 13.19 -26.00 -23.29
CA VAL A 538 12.00 -25.14 -23.40
C VAL A 538 11.04 -25.86 -24.33
N CYS A 539 9.77 -25.99 -23.95
CA CYS A 539 8.83 -26.80 -24.73
C CYS A 539 8.68 -26.31 -26.18
N SER A 540 8.78 -25.00 -26.44
CA SER A 540 8.70 -24.41 -27.80
C SER A 540 9.75 -24.97 -28.75
N PHE A 541 10.94 -25.32 -28.26
CA PHE A 541 12.06 -25.82 -29.07
C PHE A 541 12.27 -27.33 -28.95
N SER A 542 11.99 -27.89 -27.77
CA SER A 542 12.31 -29.27 -27.41
C SER A 542 11.19 -30.25 -27.75
N ILE A 543 9.93 -29.79 -27.87
CA ILE A 543 8.81 -30.59 -28.35
C ILE A 543 8.70 -30.47 -29.87
N ASN A 544 8.29 -31.56 -30.53
CA ASN A 544 7.95 -31.51 -31.95
C ASN A 544 6.66 -30.70 -32.13
N GLN A 545 6.79 -29.43 -32.53
CA GLN A 545 5.66 -28.52 -32.72
C GLN A 545 4.76 -28.97 -33.87
N HIS A 546 5.34 -29.63 -34.89
CA HIS A 546 4.57 -30.21 -35.99
C HIS A 546 3.54 -31.21 -35.48
N ALA A 547 3.94 -32.15 -34.63
CA ALA A 547 3.04 -33.15 -34.07
C ALA A 547 1.96 -32.59 -33.11
N SER A 548 2.08 -31.32 -32.70
CA SER A 548 1.17 -30.69 -31.73
C SER A 548 0.28 -29.60 -32.35
N ILE A 549 0.68 -29.03 -33.49
CA ILE A 549 0.08 -27.82 -34.07
C ILE A 549 -0.30 -28.00 -35.54
N CYS A 550 0.57 -28.65 -36.33
CA CYS A 550 0.35 -28.91 -37.76
C CYS A 550 -0.53 -30.14 -37.94
#